data_AF-A0A4R1G5W1-F1
#
_entry.id   AF-A0A4R1G5W1-F1
#
_cell.length_a   1.000
_cell.length_b   1.000
_cell.length_c   1.000
_cell.angle_alpha   90.00
_cell.angle_beta   90.00
_cell.angle_gamma   90.00
#
_symmetry.space_group_name_H-M   'P 1'
#
loop_
_entity.id
_entity.type
_entity.pdbx_description
1 polymer ?
#
loop_
_entity_poly.entity_id
_entity_poly.type
_entity_poly.pdbx_seq_one_letter_code
_entity_poly.pdbx_strand_id
1 'polypeptide(L)'
;MERKDFGTVSKLGKKTDYVFDYSPDVLEKFPNKFPNRIYWVSFNCPEFTTLCPITGQPDFATIYIQYIPDKWLVESKSLKLYLFSFRNARGFHEDTVNVIADDLFKLLNPFYLEVYGEFNPRGGISIDPFVQRYQEVDWVVELARERFKLHRIVPPEIRRNRG
;
A
#
# COMPACT_ATOMS: atom_id res chain seq x y z
N MET A 1 25.13 10.51 -1.02
CA MET A 1 24.24 9.51 -1.65
C MET A 1 24.10 9.92 -3.10
N GLU A 2 24.64 9.13 -4.01
CA GLU A 2 24.71 9.46 -5.44
C GLU A 2 23.57 8.77 -6.20
N ARG A 3 23.22 9.29 -7.39
CA ARG A 3 22.09 8.79 -8.20
C ARG A 3 22.19 7.29 -8.53
N LYS A 4 23.43 6.77 -8.61
CA LYS A 4 23.76 5.35 -8.82
C LYS A 4 23.28 4.44 -7.67
N ASP A 5 23.08 4.99 -6.47
CA ASP A 5 22.67 4.23 -5.28
C ASP A 5 21.18 3.84 -5.30
N PHE A 6 20.38 4.37 -6.24
CA PHE A 6 18.94 4.12 -6.38
C PHE A 6 18.60 3.08 -7.45
N GLY A 7 19.60 2.44 -8.08
CA GLY A 7 19.36 1.47 -9.14
C GLY A 7 18.65 2.09 -10.36
N THR A 8 17.58 1.46 -10.82
CA THR A 8 16.81 1.84 -12.03
C THR A 8 15.73 2.89 -11.79
N VAL A 9 15.68 3.51 -10.60
CA VAL A 9 14.68 4.54 -10.27
C VAL A 9 14.77 5.71 -11.25
N SER A 10 13.68 5.94 -11.97
CA SER A 10 13.66 6.88 -13.09
C SER A 10 12.80 8.11 -12.81
N LYS A 11 11.83 8.01 -11.88
CA LYS A 11 10.80 9.03 -11.67
C LYS A 11 11.17 10.09 -10.65
N LEU A 12 11.97 9.77 -9.64
CA LEU A 12 12.30 10.70 -8.56
C LEU A 12 12.96 12.00 -9.09
N GLY A 13 12.46 13.16 -8.64
CA GLY A 13 13.01 14.49 -8.99
C GLY A 13 12.66 15.04 -10.39
N LYS A 14 11.84 14.34 -11.18
CA LYS A 14 11.43 14.80 -12.53
C LYS A 14 10.02 15.39 -12.60
N LYS A 15 9.73 16.14 -13.68
CA LYS A 15 8.34 16.51 -14.06
C LYS A 15 7.50 15.23 -14.17
N THR A 16 6.26 15.31 -13.72
CA THR A 16 5.40 14.14 -13.51
C THR A 16 4.16 14.28 -14.37
N ASP A 17 3.93 13.32 -15.25
CA ASP A 17 2.66 13.15 -15.92
C ASP A 17 1.80 12.21 -15.08
N TYR A 18 0.61 12.67 -14.69
CA TYR A 18 -0.30 11.88 -13.88
C TYR A 18 -1.16 11.00 -14.77
N VAL A 19 -1.20 9.71 -14.46
CA VAL A 19 -2.13 8.75 -15.05
C VAL A 19 -3.21 8.47 -14.00
N PHE A 20 -4.47 8.53 -14.41
CA PHE A 20 -5.63 8.38 -13.50
C PHE A 20 -6.41 7.08 -13.75
N ASP A 21 -5.98 6.29 -14.73
CA ASP A 21 -6.43 4.93 -14.97
C ASP A 21 -5.42 3.96 -14.35
N TYR A 22 -5.92 2.83 -13.84
CA TYR A 22 -5.13 1.85 -13.09
C TYR A 22 -3.86 1.45 -13.85
N SER A 23 -2.70 1.71 -13.25
CA SER A 23 -1.39 1.60 -13.91
C SER A 23 -0.34 1.00 -12.97
N PRO A 24 -0.32 -0.32 -12.75
CA PRO A 24 0.63 -0.98 -11.84
C PRO A 24 2.08 -0.85 -12.31
N ASP A 25 2.31 -0.75 -13.63
CA ASP A 25 3.64 -0.62 -14.23
C ASP A 25 4.36 0.68 -13.85
N VAL A 26 3.67 1.63 -13.21
CA VAL A 26 4.33 2.84 -12.73
C VAL A 26 5.19 2.62 -11.50
N LEU A 27 5.01 1.50 -10.80
CA LEU A 27 5.75 1.15 -9.60
C LEU A 27 7.23 0.90 -9.90
N GLU A 28 8.10 1.50 -9.09
CA GLU A 28 9.54 1.33 -9.14
C GLU A 28 10.04 0.82 -7.78
N LYS A 29 11.15 0.08 -7.81
CA LYS A 29 11.81 -0.44 -6.62
C LYS A 29 13.30 -0.16 -6.66
N PHE A 30 13.92 -0.11 -5.49
CA PHE A 30 15.37 0.04 -5.33
C PHE A 30 15.92 -0.96 -4.30
N PRO A 31 17.22 -1.28 -4.35
CA PRO A 31 17.79 -2.28 -3.46
C PRO A 31 17.70 -1.89 -1.98
N ASN A 32 17.34 -2.83 -1.12
CA ASN A 32 17.46 -2.72 0.33
C ASN A 32 18.95 -2.72 0.71
N LYS A 33 19.44 -1.64 1.33
CA LYS A 33 20.84 -1.51 1.79
C LYS A 33 21.15 -2.30 3.06
N PHE A 34 20.13 -2.76 3.78
CA PHE A 34 20.26 -3.48 5.05
C PHE A 34 19.50 -4.82 5.02
N PRO A 35 19.81 -5.74 4.08
CA PRO A 35 19.06 -6.99 3.92
C PRO A 35 19.24 -7.96 5.11
N ASN A 36 20.30 -7.77 5.92
CA ASN A 36 20.59 -8.59 7.09
C ASN A 36 19.87 -8.10 8.36
N ARG A 37 18.97 -7.12 8.25
CA ARG A 37 18.20 -6.57 9.37
C ARG A 37 16.71 -6.74 9.08
N ILE A 38 15.97 -7.19 10.07
CA ILE A 38 14.51 -7.18 10.04
C ILE A 38 14.05 -5.81 10.54
N TYR A 39 13.33 -5.08 9.70
CA TYR A 39 12.79 -3.77 10.03
C TYR A 39 11.47 -3.52 9.29
N TRP A 40 10.64 -2.63 9.85
CA TRP A 40 9.39 -2.23 9.24
C TRP A 40 9.56 -0.96 8.40
N VAL A 41 8.79 -0.89 7.32
CA VAL A 41 8.55 0.33 6.57
C VAL A 41 7.05 0.57 6.53
N SER A 42 6.63 1.77 6.90
CA SER A 42 5.21 2.15 6.94
C SER A 42 4.96 3.37 6.06
N PHE A 43 3.95 3.28 5.19
CA PHE A 43 3.40 4.39 4.42
C PHE A 43 1.98 4.68 4.91
N ASN A 44 1.74 5.96 5.24
CA ASN A 44 0.42 6.49 5.53
C ASN A 44 -0.03 7.29 4.31
N CYS A 45 -1.12 6.86 3.68
CA CYS A 45 -1.59 7.41 2.42
C CYS A 45 -3.02 7.97 2.59
N PRO A 46 -3.16 9.16 3.21
CA PRO A 46 -4.47 9.76 3.52
C PRO A 46 -5.20 10.36 2.30
N GLU A 47 -4.56 10.39 1.13
CA GLU A 47 -5.05 11.03 -0.09
C GLU A 47 -5.56 10.02 -1.13
N PHE A 48 -5.92 8.80 -0.71
CA PHE A 48 -6.38 7.76 -1.63
C PHE A 48 -7.84 7.99 -2.05
N THR A 49 -8.13 7.77 -3.33
CA THR A 49 -9.49 7.80 -3.86
C THR A 49 -9.65 6.86 -5.06
N THR A 50 -10.84 6.30 -5.21
CA THR A 50 -11.25 5.45 -6.34
C THR A 50 -12.74 5.65 -6.65
N LEU A 51 -13.29 5.00 -7.69
CA LEU A 51 -14.71 5.10 -8.01
C LEU A 51 -15.47 3.83 -7.61
N CYS A 52 -16.66 4.03 -7.03
CA CYS A 52 -17.60 2.94 -6.83
C CYS A 52 -18.00 2.33 -8.18
N PRO A 53 -17.88 1.00 -8.35
CA PRO A 53 -18.12 0.36 -9.65
C PRO A 53 -19.55 0.53 -10.13
N ILE A 54 -20.52 0.56 -9.20
CA ILE A 54 -21.96 0.64 -9.49
C ILE A 54 -22.39 2.09 -9.76
N THR A 55 -22.14 3.00 -8.81
CA THR A 55 -22.68 4.37 -8.90
C THR A 55 -21.75 5.36 -9.60
N GLY A 56 -20.45 5.03 -9.74
CA GLY A 56 -19.43 5.93 -10.26
C GLY A 56 -19.09 7.10 -9.33
N GLN A 57 -19.66 7.15 -8.12
CA GLN A 57 -19.30 8.17 -7.12
C GLN A 57 -17.90 7.90 -6.57
N PRO A 58 -17.13 8.93 -6.21
CA PRO A 58 -15.81 8.78 -5.63
C PRO A 58 -15.86 8.27 -4.19
N ASP A 59 -15.00 7.32 -3.90
CA ASP A 59 -14.69 6.79 -2.58
C ASP A 59 -13.35 7.34 -2.12
N PHE A 60 -13.25 7.65 -0.84
CA PHE A 60 -12.06 8.21 -0.22
C PHE A 60 -11.63 7.32 0.93
N ALA A 61 -10.33 7.12 1.09
CA ALA A 61 -9.78 6.33 2.17
C ALA A 61 -8.42 6.85 2.63
N THR A 62 -8.05 6.50 3.85
CA THR A 62 -6.64 6.43 4.22
C THR A 62 -6.16 5.00 4.04
N ILE A 63 -5.16 4.81 3.18
CA ILE A 63 -4.51 3.50 3.02
C ILE A 63 -3.25 3.47 3.88
N TYR A 64 -3.11 2.44 4.69
CA TYR A 64 -1.91 2.14 5.46
C TYR A 64 -1.23 0.93 4.86
N ILE A 65 0.04 1.08 4.47
CA ILE A 65 0.85 0.01 3.90
C ILE A 65 2.01 -0.22 4.84
N GLN A 66 2.14 -1.43 5.38
CA GLN A 66 3.26 -1.80 6.23
C GLN A 66 3.91 -3.06 5.70
N TYR A 67 5.24 -3.08 5.61
CA TYR A 67 5.95 -4.26 5.13
C TYR A 67 7.32 -4.41 5.77
N ILE A 68 7.79 -5.66 5.79
CA ILE A 68 9.16 -6.03 6.12
C ILE A 68 9.86 -6.38 4.80
N PRO A 69 10.77 -5.53 4.30
CA PRO A 69 11.45 -5.77 3.03
C PRO A 69 12.38 -6.98 3.11
N ASP A 70 12.46 -7.72 2.01
CA ASP A 70 13.60 -8.60 1.71
C ASP A 70 14.66 -7.77 0.94
N LYS A 71 14.82 -8.02 -0.37
CA LYS A 71 15.87 -7.39 -1.19
C LYS A 71 15.50 -6.01 -1.73
N TRP A 72 14.21 -5.65 -1.71
CA TRP A 72 13.69 -4.49 -2.42
C TRP A 72 12.84 -3.60 -1.53
N LEU A 73 12.93 -2.29 -1.80
CA LEU A 73 12.09 -1.24 -1.24
C LEU A 73 11.33 -0.58 -2.38
N VAL A 74 10.05 -0.23 -2.16
CA VAL A 74 9.28 0.56 -3.13
C VAL A 74 9.73 2.01 -3.11
N GLU A 75 9.86 2.62 -4.28
CA GLU A 75 10.18 4.03 -4.41
C GLU A 75 8.92 4.88 -4.16
N SER A 76 8.99 5.83 -3.22
CA SER A 76 7.81 6.52 -2.69
C SER A 76 7.09 7.38 -3.72
N LYS A 77 7.78 7.99 -4.69
CA LYS A 77 7.12 8.74 -5.77
C LYS A 77 6.35 7.79 -6.69
N SER A 78 6.91 6.65 -7.05
CA SER A 78 6.25 5.64 -7.87
C SER A 78 5.01 5.09 -7.19
N LEU A 79 5.07 4.85 -5.86
CA LEU A 79 3.92 4.45 -5.04
C LEU A 79 2.82 5.51 -5.07
N LYS A 80 3.17 6.80 -4.92
CA LYS A 80 2.20 7.90 -5.04
C LYS A 80 1.49 7.88 -6.39
N LEU A 81 2.24 7.72 -7.49
CA LEU A 81 1.66 7.68 -8.84
C LEU A 81 0.78 6.46 -9.05
N TYR A 82 1.19 5.32 -8.50
CA TYR A 82 0.38 4.11 -8.49
C TYR A 82 -0.95 4.31 -7.77
N LEU A 83 -0.93 4.89 -6.55
CA LEU A 83 -2.17 5.17 -5.80
C LEU A 83 -3.06 6.20 -6.51
N PHE A 84 -2.47 7.20 -7.18
CA PHE A 84 -3.24 8.16 -7.98
C PHE A 84 -3.87 7.54 -9.23
N SER A 85 -3.31 6.44 -9.74
CA SER A 85 -3.85 5.70 -10.87
C SER A 85 -5.21 5.04 -10.55
N PHE A 86 -5.59 4.93 -9.27
CA PHE A 86 -6.92 4.44 -8.87
C PHE A 86 -8.02 5.48 -8.97
N ARG A 87 -7.68 6.77 -9.18
CA ARG A 87 -8.63 7.89 -9.09
C ARG A 87 -9.87 7.71 -9.98
N ASN A 88 -9.69 7.21 -11.20
CA ASN A 88 -10.79 6.89 -12.11
C ASN A 88 -11.02 5.38 -12.27
N ALA A 89 -10.23 4.55 -11.59
CA ALA A 89 -10.45 3.12 -11.56
C ALA A 89 -11.74 2.80 -10.80
N ARG A 90 -12.40 1.70 -11.18
CA ARG A 90 -13.62 1.21 -10.55
C ARG A 90 -13.33 -0.07 -9.80
N GLY A 91 -13.65 -0.10 -8.51
CA GLY A 91 -13.44 -1.28 -7.67
C GLY A 91 -14.20 -1.21 -6.36
N PHE A 92 -14.62 -2.37 -5.85
CA PHE A 92 -15.06 -2.45 -4.46
C PHE A 92 -13.87 -2.17 -3.53
N HIS A 93 -14.16 -1.80 -2.28
CA HIS A 93 -13.12 -1.39 -1.34
C HIS A 93 -12.18 -2.57 -1.06
N GLU A 94 -12.76 -3.76 -0.88
CA GLU A 94 -12.08 -5.03 -0.64
C GLU A 94 -11.17 -5.42 -1.81
N ASP A 95 -11.69 -5.37 -3.03
CA ASP A 95 -10.93 -5.69 -4.24
C ASP A 95 -9.76 -4.73 -4.41
N THR A 96 -10.01 -3.44 -4.21
CA THR A 96 -8.99 -2.39 -4.35
C THR A 96 -7.83 -2.59 -3.38
N VAL A 97 -8.12 -2.91 -2.12
CA VAL A 97 -7.08 -3.19 -1.11
C VAL A 97 -6.31 -4.48 -1.45
N ASN A 98 -6.98 -5.53 -1.93
CA ASN A 98 -6.32 -6.75 -2.38
C ASN A 98 -5.40 -6.49 -3.59
N VAL A 99 -5.84 -5.73 -4.59
CA VAL A 99 -5.02 -5.37 -5.75
C VAL A 99 -3.77 -4.60 -5.33
N ILE A 100 -3.90 -3.64 -4.41
CA ILE A 100 -2.75 -2.91 -3.85
C ILE A 100 -1.76 -3.88 -3.19
N ALA A 101 -2.24 -4.81 -2.37
CA ALA A 101 -1.39 -5.79 -1.71
C ALA A 101 -0.68 -6.72 -2.72
N ASP A 102 -1.41 -7.20 -3.73
CA ASP A 102 -0.91 -8.12 -4.73
C ASP A 102 0.15 -7.50 -5.63
N ASP A 103 -0.07 -6.28 -6.11
CA ASP A 103 0.89 -5.56 -6.96
C ASP A 103 2.19 -5.25 -6.21
N LEU A 104 2.09 -4.80 -4.96
CA LEU A 104 3.25 -4.52 -4.12
C LEU A 104 3.99 -5.80 -3.74
N PHE A 105 3.28 -6.89 -3.43
CA PHE A 105 3.89 -8.17 -3.13
C PHE A 105 4.62 -8.73 -4.36
N LYS A 106 4.01 -8.65 -5.55
CA LYS A 106 4.63 -9.05 -6.82
C LYS A 106 5.86 -8.21 -7.15
N LEU A 107 5.80 -6.89 -6.91
CA LEU A 107 6.92 -5.97 -7.15
C LEU A 107 8.10 -6.27 -6.23
N LEU A 108 7.84 -6.39 -4.93
CA LEU A 108 8.88 -6.35 -3.89
C LEU A 108 9.32 -7.73 -3.41
N ASN A 109 8.42 -8.72 -3.46
CA ASN A 109 8.54 -10.00 -2.77
C ASN A 109 9.05 -9.82 -1.32
N PRO A 110 8.38 -9.01 -0.48
CA PRO A 110 8.82 -8.75 0.89
C PRO A 110 8.63 -9.98 1.77
N PHE A 111 9.27 -10.03 2.94
CA PHE A 111 8.98 -11.09 3.91
C PHE A 111 7.51 -11.04 4.32
N TYR A 112 7.04 -9.86 4.70
CA TYR A 112 5.65 -9.61 5.12
C TYR A 112 5.17 -8.29 4.54
N LEU A 113 3.90 -8.22 4.17
CA LEU A 113 3.18 -7.03 3.72
C LEU A 113 1.77 -7.07 4.29
N GLU A 114 1.28 -5.92 4.73
CA GLU A 114 -0.13 -5.70 4.99
C GLU A 114 -0.60 -4.38 4.41
N VAL A 115 -1.85 -4.37 4.00
CA VAL A 115 -2.56 -3.18 3.52
C VAL A 115 -3.87 -3.08 4.28
N TYR A 116 -4.09 -1.95 4.92
CA TYR A 116 -5.32 -1.61 5.60
C TYR A 116 -5.92 -0.37 4.93
N GLY A 117 -7.16 -0.47 4.45
CA GLY A 117 -7.89 0.67 3.91
C GLY A 117 -8.95 1.12 4.89
N GLU A 118 -8.87 2.34 5.41
CA GLU A 118 -9.92 2.96 6.22
C GLU A 118 -10.75 3.88 5.32
N PHE A 119 -11.92 3.41 4.86
CA PHE A 119 -12.76 4.16 3.91
C PHE A 119 -13.77 5.06 4.62
N ASN A 120 -14.05 6.20 4.00
CA ASN A 120 -15.10 7.09 4.47
C ASN A 120 -16.48 6.43 4.36
N PRO A 121 -17.41 6.69 5.31
CA PRO A 121 -18.72 6.05 5.29
C PRO A 121 -19.58 6.40 4.07
N ARG A 122 -20.34 5.41 3.58
CA ARG A 122 -21.47 5.59 2.66
C ARG A 122 -22.74 5.04 3.28
N GLY A 123 -23.83 5.80 3.21
CA GLY A 123 -25.09 5.39 3.84
C GLY A 123 -24.98 5.15 5.36
N GLY A 124 -24.02 5.82 6.02
CA GLY A 124 -23.76 5.65 7.45
C GLY A 124 -22.84 4.48 7.83
N ILE A 125 -22.30 3.72 6.86
CA ILE A 125 -21.45 2.55 7.09
C ILE A 125 -20.09 2.75 6.41
N SER A 126 -18.99 2.54 7.14
CA SER A 126 -17.64 2.42 6.56
C SER A 126 -17.27 0.94 6.40
N ILE A 127 -16.43 0.65 5.41
CA ILE A 127 -15.87 -0.67 5.18
C ILE A 127 -14.36 -0.49 5.27
N ASP A 128 -13.71 -1.25 6.16
CA ASP A 128 -12.28 -1.10 6.39
C ASP A 128 -11.53 -2.41 6.09
N PRO A 129 -11.21 -2.72 4.81
CA PRO A 129 -10.56 -3.98 4.46
C PRO A 129 -9.12 -4.06 5.00
N PHE A 130 -8.73 -5.25 5.45
CA PHE A 130 -7.38 -5.58 5.87
C PHE A 130 -6.89 -6.82 5.14
N VAL A 131 -5.74 -6.71 4.46
CA VAL A 131 -5.16 -7.77 3.65
C VAL A 131 -3.70 -7.95 4.04
N GLN A 132 -3.25 -9.20 4.11
CA GLN A 132 -1.85 -9.55 4.31
C GLN A 132 -1.35 -10.41 3.14
N ARG A 133 -0.08 -10.21 2.77
CA ARG A 133 0.69 -11.08 1.87
C ARG A 133 2.04 -11.33 2.50
N TYR A 134 2.53 -12.56 2.44
CA TYR A 134 3.78 -12.91 3.11
C TYR A 134 4.46 -14.11 2.44
N GLN A 135 5.75 -14.26 2.67
CA GLN A 135 6.50 -15.46 2.30
C GLN A 135 6.22 -16.59 3.29
N GLU A 136 6.20 -17.83 2.80
CA GLU A 136 6.07 -19.04 3.61
C GLU A 136 7.39 -19.37 4.33
N VAL A 137 7.76 -18.52 5.29
CA VAL A 137 8.91 -18.67 6.18
C VAL A 137 8.37 -18.74 7.61
N ASP A 138 8.81 -19.72 8.41
CA ASP A 138 8.18 -20.05 9.71
C ASP A 138 7.89 -18.84 10.60
N TRP A 139 8.90 -17.99 10.85
CA TRP A 139 8.74 -16.80 11.70
C TRP A 139 7.79 -15.75 11.09
N VAL A 140 7.70 -15.69 9.76
CA VAL A 140 6.80 -14.79 9.04
C VAL A 140 5.36 -15.30 9.10
N VAL A 141 5.16 -16.61 8.95
CA VAL A 141 3.85 -17.25 9.06
C VAL A 141 3.29 -17.09 10.46
N GLU A 142 4.13 -17.25 11.49
CA GLU A 142 3.78 -16.97 12.88
C GLU A 142 3.38 -15.51 13.06
N LEU A 143 4.22 -14.56 12.63
CA LEU A 143 3.92 -13.13 12.66
C LEU A 143 2.58 -12.80 11.98
N ALA A 144 2.35 -13.32 10.77
CA ALA A 144 1.13 -13.05 10.01
C ALA A 144 -0.12 -13.54 10.76
N ARG A 145 -0.08 -14.77 11.28
CA ARG A 145 -1.16 -15.34 12.10
C ARG A 145 -1.42 -14.52 13.35
N GLU A 146 -0.38 -14.08 14.05
CA GLU A 146 -0.54 -13.22 15.23
C GLU A 146 -1.15 -11.87 14.87
N ARG A 147 -0.62 -11.20 13.84
CA ARG A 147 -1.14 -9.90 13.39
C ARG A 147 -2.58 -9.99 12.93
N PHE A 148 -2.95 -11.07 12.22
CA PHE A 148 -4.33 -11.27 11.79
C PHE A 148 -5.26 -11.50 12.97
N LYS A 149 -4.87 -12.35 13.94
CA LYS A 149 -5.63 -12.57 15.18
C LYS A 149 -5.81 -11.28 15.98
N LEU A 150 -4.78 -10.44 16.05
CA LEU A 150 -4.78 -9.21 16.85
C LEU A 150 -5.36 -8.01 16.10
N HIS A 151 -5.70 -8.14 14.81
CA HIS A 151 -6.26 -7.06 14.02
C HIS A 151 -7.50 -6.48 14.71
N ARG A 152 -7.41 -5.20 15.12
CA ARG A 152 -8.44 -4.44 15.85
C ARG A 152 -8.83 -4.95 17.24
N ILE A 153 -8.14 -5.95 17.81
CA ILE A 153 -8.32 -6.30 19.24
C ILE A 153 -7.78 -5.18 20.14
N VAL A 154 -6.71 -4.51 19.72
CA VAL A 154 -6.33 -3.18 20.21
C VAL A 154 -6.50 -2.22 19.03
N PRO A 155 -7.66 -1.56 18.89
CA PRO A 155 -7.82 -0.60 17.81
C PRO A 155 -6.71 0.46 17.97
N PRO A 156 -5.97 0.79 16.90
CA PRO A 156 -5.06 1.92 16.98
C PRO A 156 -5.87 3.15 17.41
N GLU A 157 -5.28 4.04 18.21
CA GLU A 157 -5.87 5.35 18.48
C GLU A 157 -6.16 6.00 17.12
N ILE A 158 -7.41 5.96 16.65
CA ILE A 158 -7.79 6.61 15.39
C ILE A 158 -7.81 8.10 15.68
N ARG A 159 -6.63 8.73 15.67
CA ARG A 159 -6.50 10.17 15.57
C ARG A 159 -6.89 10.54 14.14
N ARG A 160 -8.20 10.59 13.90
CA ARG A 160 -8.76 11.28 12.74
C ARG A 160 -8.20 12.70 12.83
N ASN A 161 -7.35 13.10 11.89
CA ASN A 161 -7.04 14.51 11.69
C ASN A 161 -8.35 15.19 11.31
N ARG A 162 -9.13 15.57 12.32
CA ARG A 162 -10.20 16.54 12.17
C ARG A 162 -9.46 17.87 11.99
N GLY A 163 -9.35 18.31 10.74
CA GLY A 163 -9.02 19.71 10.46
C GLY A 163 -10.05 20.64 11.06
#